data_AF-A0A7V9LZQ5-F1
#
_entry.id   AF-A0A7V9LZQ5-F1
#
_cell.length_a   1.000
_cell.length_b   1.000
_cell.length_c   1.000
_cell.angle_alpha   90.00
_cell.angle_beta   90.00
_cell.angle_gamma   90.00
#
_symmetry.space_group_name_H-M   'P 1'
#
loop_
_entity.id
_entity.type
_entity.pdbx_description
1 polymer ?
#
loop_
_entity_poly.entity_id
_entity_poly.type
_entity_poly.pdbx_seq_one_letter_code
_entity_poly.pdbx_strand_id
1 'polypeptide(L)'
;MIPAFALVVGVALGLFLDPTVPLWLQPYLPIAVVAALDAVFGGIRARLDGIFDAKVFVVSFVSNVLVAALVVFLGDKLGVGGQLSTAVVVVLGIRIFGNAAAIRRHVFHA
;
A
#
# COMPACT_ATOMS: atom_id res chain seq x y z
N MET A 1 10.10 14.40 -5.52
CA MET A 1 9.39 14.42 -6.82
C MET A 1 9.53 13.11 -7.59
N ILE A 2 10.74 12.53 -7.68
CA ILE A 2 10.98 11.26 -8.39
C ILE A 2 10.07 10.08 -7.93
N PRO A 3 9.85 9.82 -6.63
CA PRO A 3 9.03 8.66 -6.21
C PRO A 3 7.55 8.81 -6.56
N ALA A 4 7.02 10.03 -6.46
CA ALA A 4 5.63 10.32 -6.79
C ALA A 4 5.39 10.17 -8.31
N PHE A 5 6.33 10.61 -9.13
CA PHE A 5 6.24 10.44 -10.58
C PHE A 5 6.30 8.96 -10.97
N ALA A 6 7.23 8.19 -10.40
CA ALA A 6 7.32 6.74 -10.63
C ALA A 6 6.03 6.00 -10.24
N LEU A 7 5.40 6.39 -9.14
CA LEU A 7 4.11 5.84 -8.72
C LEU A 7 3.01 6.14 -9.74
N VAL A 8 2.88 7.40 -10.17
CA VAL A 8 1.86 7.81 -11.14
C VAL A 8 2.02 7.07 -12.46
N VAL A 9 3.26 6.96 -12.97
CA VAL A 9 3.56 6.22 -14.19
C VAL A 9 3.24 4.73 -14.02
N GLY A 10 3.60 4.13 -12.89
CA GLY A 10 3.28 2.72 -12.60
C GLY A 10 1.78 2.44 -12.58
N VAL A 11 1.00 3.30 -11.93
CA VAL A 11 -0.48 3.19 -11.92
C VAL A 11 -1.05 3.35 -13.32
N ALA A 12 -0.59 4.35 -14.09
CA ALA A 12 -1.06 4.58 -15.44
C ALA A 12 -0.77 3.40 -16.38
N LEU A 13 0.45 2.85 -16.31
CA LEU A 13 0.82 1.65 -17.09
C LEU A 13 0.00 0.43 -16.69
N GLY A 14 -0.24 0.22 -15.39
CA GLY A 14 -1.07 -0.89 -14.92
C GLY A 14 -2.51 -0.83 -15.43
N LEU A 15 -3.10 0.37 -15.46
CA LEU A 15 -4.46 0.60 -15.99
C LEU A 15 -4.53 0.48 -17.52
N PHE A 16 -3.46 0.79 -18.24
CA PHE A 16 -3.45 0.77 -19.70
C PHE A 16 -3.13 -0.60 -20.29
N LEU A 17 -2.34 -1.40 -19.58
CA LEU A 17 -1.88 -2.71 -20.05
C LEU A 17 -2.83 -3.86 -19.70
N ASP A 18 -3.80 -3.64 -18.80
CA ASP A 18 -4.76 -4.65 -18.29
C ASP A 18 -4.15 -6.06 -18.18
N PRO A 19 -3.06 -6.23 -17.42
CA PRO A 19 -2.37 -7.50 -17.35
C PRO A 19 -3.30 -8.57 -16.74
N THR A 20 -3.57 -9.64 -17.49
CA THR A 20 -4.35 -10.78 -16.99
C THR A 20 -3.64 -11.43 -15.82
N VAL A 21 -4.25 -11.36 -14.64
CA VAL A 21 -3.68 -11.87 -13.40
C VAL A 21 -3.94 -13.38 -13.28
N PRO A 22 -2.90 -14.21 -13.19
CA PRO A 22 -3.05 -15.65 -12.98
C PRO A 22 -3.82 -15.97 -11.69
N LEU A 23 -4.57 -17.08 -11.67
CA LEU A 23 -5.41 -17.46 -10.51
C LEU A 23 -4.64 -17.50 -9.17
N TRP A 24 -3.39 -17.94 -9.20
CA TRP A 24 -2.54 -18.06 -8.00
C TRP A 24 -2.08 -16.71 -7.43
N LEU A 25 -2.09 -15.63 -8.23
CA LEU A 25 -1.74 -14.27 -7.83
C LEU A 25 -2.95 -13.47 -7.35
N GLN A 26 -4.17 -13.93 -7.63
CA GLN A 26 -5.41 -13.22 -7.28
C GLN A 26 -5.53 -12.90 -5.78
N PRO A 27 -5.14 -13.79 -4.84
CA PRO A 27 -5.20 -13.45 -3.43
C PRO A 27 -4.19 -12.37 -3.06
N TYR A 28 -3.02 -12.33 -3.69
CA TYR A 28 -1.90 -11.47 -3.31
C TYR A 28 -2.02 -10.05 -3.87
N LEU A 29 -2.65 -9.91 -5.04
CA LEU A 29 -2.73 -8.64 -5.75
C LEU A 29 -3.49 -7.56 -4.95
N PRO A 30 -4.70 -7.80 -4.41
CA PRO A 30 -5.40 -6.79 -3.60
C PRO A 30 -4.59 -6.35 -2.38
N ILE A 31 -3.91 -7.28 -1.71
CA ILE A 31 -3.04 -6.94 -0.56
C ILE A 31 -1.88 -6.07 -0.98
N ALA A 32 -1.19 -6.42 -2.07
CA ALA A 32 -0.06 -5.64 -2.56
C ALA A 32 -0.49 -4.21 -2.93
N VAL A 33 -1.66 -4.05 -3.57
CA VAL A 33 -2.24 -2.75 -3.89
C VAL A 33 -2.58 -1.97 -2.64
N VAL A 34 -3.26 -2.58 -1.67
CA VAL A 34 -3.64 -1.91 -0.41
C VAL A 34 -2.39 -1.52 0.40
N ALA A 35 -1.36 -2.37 0.43
CA ALA A 35 -0.10 -2.07 1.10
C ALA A 35 0.66 -0.91 0.44
N ALA A 36 0.69 -0.90 -0.89
CA ALA A 36 1.23 0.20 -1.68
C ALA A 36 0.48 1.51 -1.39
N LEU A 37 -0.85 1.48 -1.38
CA LEU A 37 -1.69 2.64 -1.06
C LEU A 37 -1.42 3.17 0.36
N ASP A 38 -1.31 2.30 1.37
CA ASP A 38 -0.97 2.72 2.73
C ASP A 38 0.34 3.52 2.79
N ALA A 39 1.38 3.06 2.09
CA ALA A 39 2.65 3.77 2.00
C ALA A 39 2.51 5.12 1.28
N VAL A 40 1.65 5.23 0.27
CA VAL A 40 1.35 6.49 -0.43
C VAL A 40 0.68 7.49 0.51
N PHE A 41 -0.36 7.07 1.25
CA PHE A 41 -1.01 7.94 2.23
C PHE A 41 -0.04 8.36 3.35
N GLY A 42 0.82 7.44 3.83
CA GLY A 42 1.88 7.76 4.78
C GLY A 42 2.88 8.78 4.23
N GLY A 43 3.26 8.65 2.95
CA GLY A 43 4.16 9.59 2.26
C GLY A 43 3.54 10.97 2.08
N ILE A 44 2.26 11.05 1.71
CA ILE A 44 1.52 12.33 1.61
C ILE A 44 1.46 13.01 2.97
N ARG A 45 1.14 12.26 4.03
CA ARG A 45 1.13 12.78 5.40
C ARG A 45 2.51 13.32 5.79
N ALA A 46 3.59 12.55 5.59
CA ALA A 46 4.95 12.99 5.90
C ALA A 46 5.35 14.26 5.11
N ARG A 47 4.79 14.44 3.91
CA ARG A 47 4.99 15.66 3.10
C ARG A 47 4.30 16.88 3.70
N LEU A 48 3.09 16.71 4.23
CA LEU A 48 2.36 17.77 4.94
C LEU A 48 3.02 18.10 6.29
N ASP A 49 3.52 17.09 6.99
CA ASP A 49 4.23 17.23 8.26
C ASP A 49 5.66 17.83 8.08
N GLY A 50 6.11 18.08 6.85
CA GLY A 50 7.43 18.66 6.55
C GLY A 50 8.62 17.71 6.71
N ILE A 51 8.38 16.45 7.08
CA ILE A 51 9.38 15.42 7.40
C ILE A 51 9.56 14.38 6.28
N PHE A 52 9.14 14.71 5.05
CA PHE A 52 9.20 13.77 3.93
C PHE A 52 10.65 13.53 3.47
N ASP A 53 11.08 12.27 3.59
CA ASP A 53 12.30 11.77 3.00
C ASP A 53 11.99 10.71 1.93
N ALA A 54 12.51 10.91 0.72
CA ALA A 54 12.26 10.03 -0.43
C ALA A 54 12.83 8.62 -0.23
N LYS A 55 13.99 8.48 0.44
CA LYS A 55 14.60 7.19 0.76
C LYS A 55 13.73 6.44 1.76
N VAL A 56 13.26 7.12 2.80
CA VAL A 56 12.34 6.53 3.80
C VAL A 56 11.03 6.10 3.16
N PHE A 57 10.49 6.91 2.25
CA PHE A 57 9.28 6.55 1.49
C PHE A 57 9.47 5.27 0.67
N VAL A 58 10.54 5.17 -0.13
CA VAL A 58 10.80 3.98 -0.97
C VAL A 58 11.02 2.74 -0.10
N VAL A 59 11.79 2.86 0.99
CA VAL A 59 12.01 1.76 1.93
C VAL A 59 10.69 1.31 2.57
N SER A 60 9.86 2.26 3.02
CA SER A 60 8.54 1.98 3.62
C SER A 60 7.61 1.31 2.62
N PHE A 61 7.54 1.82 1.39
CA PHE A 61 6.73 1.25 0.31
C PHE A 61 7.11 -0.20 0.01
N VAL A 62 8.39 -0.46 -0.24
CA VAL A 62 8.88 -1.81 -0.56
C VAL A 62 8.72 -2.74 0.64
N SER A 63 9.07 -2.29 1.84
CA SER A 63 8.96 -3.10 3.06
C SER A 63 7.51 -3.47 3.38
N ASN A 64 6.57 -2.52 3.32
CA ASN A 64 5.15 -2.79 3.59
C ASN A 64 4.57 -3.80 2.59
N VAL A 65 4.85 -3.65 1.29
CA VAL A 65 4.36 -4.57 0.27
C VAL A 65 4.96 -5.96 0.45
N LEU A 66 6.27 -6.06 0.71
CA LEU A 66 6.95 -7.34 0.96
C LEU A 66 6.43 -8.04 2.22
N VAL A 67 6.29 -7.31 3.33
CA VAL A 67 5.77 -7.87 4.59
C VAL A 67 4.33 -8.34 4.40
N ALA A 68 3.48 -7.54 3.74
CA ALA A 68 2.10 -7.92 3.49
C ALA A 68 1.99 -9.16 2.60
N ALA A 69 2.79 -9.24 1.54
CA ALA A 69 2.87 -10.42 0.67
C ALA A 69 3.38 -11.65 1.42
N LEU A 70 4.39 -11.50 2.28
CA LEU A 70 4.96 -12.59 3.08
C LEU A 70 3.95 -13.14 4.10
N VAL A 71 3.17 -12.28 4.75
CA VAL A 71 2.11 -12.71 5.69
C VAL A 71 1.06 -13.54 4.96
N VAL A 72 0.60 -13.08 3.80
CA VAL A 72 -0.39 -13.83 3.00
C VAL A 72 0.20 -15.13 2.50
N PHE A 73 1.46 -15.13 2.05
CA PHE A 73 2.17 -16.33 1.59
C PHE A 73 2.28 -17.36 2.71
N LEU A 74 2.65 -16.93 3.92
CA LEU A 74 2.74 -17.82 5.07
C LEU A 74 1.35 -18.38 5.42
N GLY A 75 0.30 -17.56 5.33
CA GLY A 75 -1.08 -18.00 5.50
C GLY A 75 -1.50 -19.04 4.49
N ASP A 76 -1.14 -18.84 3.23
CA ASP A 76 -1.44 -19.77 2.13
C ASP A 76 -0.77 -21.13 2.38
N LYS A 77 0.49 -21.14 2.84
CA LYS A 77 1.20 -22.36 3.25
C LYS A 77 0.60 -23.06 4.47
N LEU A 78 -0.07 -22.31 5.34
CA LEU A 78 -0.74 -22.84 6.54
C LEU A 78 -2.21 -23.21 6.27
N GLY A 79 -2.71 -23.06 5.04
CA GLY A 79 -4.12 -23.32 4.69
C GLY A 79 -5.10 -22.24 5.17
N VAL A 80 -4.61 -21.11 5.69
CA VAL A 80 -5.39 -19.97 6.22
C VAL A 80 -5.18 -18.68 5.41
N GLY A 81 -4.74 -18.79 4.14
CA GLY A 81 -4.40 -17.67 3.28
C GLY A 81 -5.53 -16.65 3.10
N GLY A 82 -6.77 -17.12 2.97
CA GLY A 82 -7.94 -16.24 2.85
C GLY A 82 -8.22 -15.42 4.13
N GLN A 83 -8.03 -16.03 5.30
CA GLN A 83 -8.22 -15.37 6.59
C GLN A 83 -7.12 -14.33 6.83
N LEU A 84 -5.86 -14.67 6.55
CA LEU A 84 -4.75 -13.72 6.66
C LEU A 84 -4.83 -12.60 5.61
N SER A 85 -5.27 -12.89 4.40
CA SER A 85 -5.59 -11.88 3.38
C SER A 85 -6.57 -10.85 3.93
N THR A 86 -7.69 -11.31 4.48
CA THR A 86 -8.71 -10.43 5.07
C THR A 86 -8.16 -9.63 6.23
N ALA A 87 -7.43 -10.27 7.15
CA ALA A 87 -6.83 -9.60 8.30
C ALA A 87 -5.85 -8.49 7.88
N VAL A 88 -4.99 -8.77 6.89
CA VAL A 88 -4.03 -7.79 6.36
C VAL A 88 -4.75 -6.62 5.70
N VAL A 89 -5.78 -6.87 4.88
CA VAL A 89 -6.58 -5.82 4.26
C VAL A 89 -7.25 -4.94 5.31
N VAL A 90 -7.81 -5.52 6.38
CA VAL A 90 -8.44 -4.75 7.46
C VAL A 90 -7.41 -3.88 8.19
N VAL A 91 -6.26 -4.44 8.59
CA VAL A 91 -5.21 -3.70 9.30
C VAL A 91 -4.64 -2.56 8.45
N LEU A 92 -4.36 -2.82 7.17
CA LEU A 92 -3.90 -1.79 6.24
C LEU A 92 -5.00 -0.74 5.99
N GLY A 93 -6.25 -1.15 5.86
CA GLY A 93 -7.39 -0.26 5.72
C GLY A 93 -7.49 0.72 6.89
N ILE A 94 -7.36 0.24 8.13
CA ILE A 94 -7.34 1.09 9.33
C ILE A 94 -6.20 2.12 9.25
N ARG A 95 -4.99 1.72 8.83
CA ARG A 95 -3.86 2.66 8.66
C ARG A 95 -4.12 3.70 7.58
N ILE A 96 -4.66 3.31 6.44
CA ILE A 96 -5.04 4.22 5.35
C ILE A 96 -6.02 5.27 5.86
N PHE A 97 -7.10 4.86 6.52
CA PHE A 97 -8.08 5.80 7.07
C PHE A 97 -7.48 6.71 8.15
N GLY A 98 -6.58 6.19 8.99
CA GLY A 98 -5.86 6.98 9.98
C GLY A 98 -4.96 8.05 9.33
N ASN A 99 -4.21 7.69 8.29
CA ASN A 99 -3.38 8.63 7.54
C ASN A 99 -4.24 9.66 6.79
N ALA A 100 -5.35 9.25 6.17
CA ALA A 100 -6.30 10.14 5.53
C ALA A 100 -6.92 11.14 6.53
N ALA A 101 -7.26 10.70 7.74
CA ALA A 101 -7.75 11.59 8.80
C ALA A 101 -6.70 12.62 9.24
N ALA A 102 -5.43 12.21 9.36
CA ALA A 102 -4.33 13.11 9.67
C ALA A 102 -4.08 14.15 8.56
N ILE A 103 -4.16 13.72 7.29
CA ILE A 103 -4.10 14.60 6.12
C ILE A 103 -5.26 15.61 6.16
N ARG A 104 -6.49 15.13 6.42
CA ARG A 104 -7.68 16.00 6.53
C ARG A 104 -7.50 17.07 7.61
N ARG A 105 -6.96 16.71 8.77
CA ARG A 105 -6.67 17.67 9.86
C ARG A 105 -5.70 18.76 9.42
N HIS A 106 -4.62 18.39 8.73
CA HIS A 106 -3.62 19.36 8.24
C HIS A 106 -4.16 20.28 7.15
N VAL A 107 -4.97 19.75 6.23
CA VAL A 107 -5.52 20.53 5.11
C VAL A 107 -6.67 21.42 5.56
N PHE A 108 -7.59 20.89 6.37
CA PHE A 108 -8.85 21.56 6.71
C PHE A 108 -8.90 22.17 8.11
N HIS A 109 -7.84 22.07 8.93
CA HIS A 109 -7.78 22.61 10.31
C HIS A 109 -9.00 22.24 11.17
N ALA A 110 -9.55 21.04 10.98
CA ALA A 110 -10.75 20.53 11.65
C ALA A 110 -10.46 19.28 12.49
#